data_AF-A0A7W0RAZ7-F1
#
_entry.id   AF-A0A7W0RAZ7-F1
#
_cell.length_a   1.000
_cell.length_b   1.000
_cell.length_c   1.000
_cell.angle_alpha   90.00
_cell.angle_beta   90.00
_cell.angle_gamma   90.00
#
_symmetry.space_group_name_H-M   'P 1'
#
loop_
_entity.id
_entity.type
_entity.pdbx_description
1 polymer ?
#
loop_
_entity_poly.entity_id
_entity_poly.type
_entity_poly.pdbx_seq_one_letter_code
_entity_poly.pdbx_strand_id
1 'polypeptide(L)'
;MLILDLLIVAIVMAGAVWGYREGLSTAAFALAGFAVGAIIGSRVAPLALDDGYRDTFAPVASLPAAILLGALLAAAFERIGAQVRRRLRRPSLVDAIGGTLLAACVAVVAVWALGTIAAQVDDLKGELKESAILERLNAAVPPPGPLLNPTKRRADALPARPKKKVGPANPADIKRDPQVLAAAPSVVKIKTEGGRQCGPTQTGSGWIARDGIVVTNAHLVDGADKVTALFRGEGYPRRGEVIVFDKVNDIAVVRVPGLKTKPALRLGLDPQSSTQGATLGYPRGGTYKVLKTTADRPANITIPTRGGGGIPWKFVPFRAPGLEPGSSGGPLVDRRGRVIAMTSYKPKEHENKAGVGFGVSVESIRPALRRAGPPVAHRSCMRDGRSGIVPP
;
A
#
# COMPACT_ATOMS: atom_id res chain seq x y z
N MET A 1 -34.01 -9.84 -0.12
CA MET A 1 -33.64 -8.81 -1.11
C MET A 1 -33.59 -7.50 -0.36
N LEU A 2 -32.39 -6.97 -0.18
CA LEU A 2 -32.14 -5.83 0.68
C LEU A 2 -32.61 -4.52 0.03
N ILE A 3 -32.85 -3.50 0.85
CA ILE A 3 -33.18 -2.12 0.47
C ILE A 3 -32.25 -1.59 -0.64
N LEU A 4 -30.98 -2.01 -0.63
CA LEU A 4 -29.98 -1.66 -1.64
C LEU A 4 -30.30 -2.19 -3.04
N ASP A 5 -30.78 -3.43 -3.18
CA ASP A 5 -31.17 -3.98 -4.49
C ASP A 5 -32.39 -3.24 -5.07
N LEU A 6 -33.35 -2.86 -4.21
CA LEU A 6 -34.51 -2.04 -4.61
C LEU A 6 -34.09 -0.64 -5.06
N LEU A 7 -33.13 -0.02 -4.35
CA LEU A 7 -32.59 1.28 -4.71
C LEU A 7 -31.84 1.24 -6.05
N ILE A 8 -31.05 0.19 -6.30
CA ILE A 8 -30.38 -0.02 -7.59
C ILE A 8 -31.39 -0.16 -8.73
N VAL A 9 -32.42 -0.99 -8.55
CA VAL A 9 -33.48 -1.17 -9.54
C VAL A 9 -34.21 0.16 -9.79
N ALA A 10 -34.53 0.92 -8.73
CA ALA A 10 -35.16 2.23 -8.86
C ALA A 10 -34.30 3.23 -9.66
N ILE A 11 -32.98 3.27 -9.42
CA ILE A 11 -32.05 4.13 -10.16
C ILE A 11 -31.98 3.73 -11.64
N VAL A 12 -31.87 2.44 -11.94
CA VAL A 12 -31.82 1.95 -13.33
C VAL A 12 -33.14 2.23 -14.05
N MET A 13 -34.28 2.02 -13.38
CA MET A 13 -35.60 2.33 -13.93
C MET A 13 -35.80 3.84 -14.17
N ALA A 14 -35.37 4.68 -13.22
CA ALA A 14 -35.42 6.13 -13.39
C ALA A 14 -34.54 6.60 -14.57
N GLY A 15 -33.33 6.05 -14.69
CA GLY A 15 -32.44 6.30 -15.83
C GLY A 15 -33.05 5.85 -17.15
N ALA A 16 -33.68 4.68 -17.19
CA ALA A 16 -34.36 4.14 -18.37
C ALA A 16 -35.55 5.03 -18.80
N VAL A 17 -36.38 5.48 -17.86
CA VAL A 17 -37.51 6.39 -18.11
C VAL A 17 -37.01 7.75 -18.58
N TRP A 18 -35.94 8.27 -17.99
CA TRP A 18 -35.32 9.53 -18.43
C TRP A 18 -34.75 9.40 -19.85
N GLY A 19 -34.01 8.33 -20.14
CA GLY A 19 -33.46 8.05 -21.47
C GLY A 19 -34.53 7.86 -22.56
N TYR A 20 -35.69 7.29 -22.20
CA TYR A 20 -36.84 7.17 -23.11
C TYR A 20 -37.37 8.55 -23.54
N ARG A 21 -37.42 9.52 -22.61
CA ARG A 21 -37.92 10.87 -22.87
C ARG A 21 -36.93 11.70 -23.68
N GLU A 22 -35.64 11.61 -23.35
CA GLU A 22 -34.58 12.42 -23.97
C GLU A 22 -34.11 11.91 -25.34
N GLY A 23 -34.22 10.60 -25.58
CA GLY A 23 -33.79 9.94 -26.82
C GLY A 23 -32.29 9.68 -26.90
N LEU A 24 -31.90 8.75 -27.78
CA LEU A 24 -30.54 8.24 -27.94
C LEU A 24 -29.54 9.36 -28.24
N SER A 25 -29.91 10.28 -29.14
CA SER A 25 -29.01 11.32 -29.60
C SER A 25 -28.61 12.24 -28.43
N THR A 26 -29.59 12.71 -27.65
CA THR A 26 -29.36 13.58 -26.50
C THR A 26 -28.52 12.85 -25.43
N ALA A 27 -28.86 11.60 -25.11
CA ALA A 27 -28.14 10.79 -24.12
C ALA A 27 -26.68 10.49 -24.54
N ALA A 28 -26.43 10.24 -25.83
CA ALA A 28 -25.08 9.99 -26.35
C ALA A 28 -24.19 11.24 -26.27
N PHE A 29 -24.73 12.39 -26.63
CA PHE A 29 -23.99 13.65 -26.50
C PHE A 29 -23.77 14.04 -25.04
N ALA A 30 -24.75 13.81 -24.14
CA ALA A 30 -24.59 13.99 -22.71
C ALA A 30 -23.42 13.17 -22.15
N LEU A 31 -23.36 11.88 -22.51
CA LEU A 31 -22.29 10.97 -22.10
C LEU A 31 -20.93 11.41 -22.62
N ALA A 32 -20.86 11.85 -23.88
CA ALA A 32 -19.63 12.39 -24.47
C ALA A 32 -19.17 13.67 -23.77
N GLY A 33 -20.08 14.60 -23.49
CA GLY A 33 -19.80 15.82 -22.74
C GLY A 33 -19.30 15.50 -21.33
N PHE A 34 -19.95 14.57 -20.63
CA PHE A 34 -19.51 14.10 -19.32
C PHE A 34 -18.11 13.50 -19.36
N ALA A 35 -17.82 12.63 -20.32
CA ALA A 35 -16.51 11.99 -20.46
C ALA A 35 -15.40 13.00 -20.72
N VAL A 36 -15.62 13.96 -21.63
CA VAL A 36 -14.67 15.03 -21.92
C VAL A 36 -14.46 15.91 -20.69
N GLY A 37 -15.53 16.31 -20.01
CA GLY A 37 -15.43 17.13 -18.81
C GLY A 37 -14.77 16.43 -17.62
N ALA A 38 -15.01 15.13 -17.45
CA ALA A 38 -14.33 14.34 -16.43
C ALA A 38 -12.83 14.22 -16.71
N ILE A 39 -12.43 14.00 -17.98
CA ILE A 39 -11.01 13.96 -18.38
C ILE A 39 -10.36 15.32 -18.08
N ILE A 40 -10.95 16.42 -18.54
CA ILE A 40 -10.39 17.76 -18.32
C ILE A 40 -10.33 18.07 -16.81
N GLY A 41 -11.41 17.82 -16.07
CA GLY A 41 -11.50 18.12 -14.65
C GLY A 41 -10.48 17.33 -13.83
N SER A 42 -10.25 16.06 -14.17
CA SER A 42 -9.22 15.23 -13.53
C SER A 42 -7.79 15.73 -13.74
N ARG A 43 -7.54 16.47 -14.83
CA ARG A 43 -6.20 16.99 -15.20
C ARG A 43 -5.98 18.42 -14.74
N VAL A 44 -7.04 19.22 -14.70
CA VAL A 44 -6.98 20.64 -14.32
C VAL A 44 -7.05 20.82 -12.81
N ALA A 45 -7.84 20.00 -12.09
CA ALA A 45 -7.99 20.14 -10.64
C ALA A 45 -6.67 20.06 -9.85
N PRO A 46 -5.71 19.18 -10.17
CA PRO A 46 -4.42 19.16 -9.49
C PRO A 46 -3.57 20.43 -9.69
N LEU A 47 -3.81 21.19 -10.77
CA LEU A 47 -3.08 22.42 -11.08
C LEU A 47 -3.51 23.59 -10.17
N ALA A 48 -4.74 23.57 -9.67
CA ALA A 48 -5.27 24.61 -8.77
C ALA A 48 -5.01 24.36 -7.29
N LEU A 49 -4.48 23.18 -6.93
CA LEU A 49 -4.14 22.80 -5.55
C LEU A 49 -2.69 23.18 -5.22
N ASP A 50 -2.45 23.75 -4.03
CA ASP A 50 -1.12 24.09 -3.54
C ASP A 50 -0.21 22.86 -3.42
N ASP A 51 1.10 23.05 -3.55
CA ASP A 51 2.11 21.99 -3.68
C ASP A 51 2.08 20.93 -2.56
N GLY A 52 1.63 21.28 -1.35
CA GLY A 52 1.48 20.33 -0.24
C GLY A 52 0.28 19.38 -0.35
N TYR A 53 -0.76 19.72 -1.11
CA TYR A 53 -1.99 18.92 -1.26
C TYR A 53 -1.95 17.99 -2.48
N ARG A 54 -1.07 18.29 -3.44
CA ARG A 54 -0.86 17.55 -4.70
C ARG A 54 -0.40 16.10 -4.49
N ASP A 55 0.36 15.80 -3.43
CA ASP A 55 1.04 14.50 -3.29
C ASP A 55 0.28 13.44 -2.50
N THR A 56 -0.67 13.83 -1.63
CA THR A 56 -1.37 12.88 -0.74
C THR A 56 -2.83 12.65 -1.13
N PHE A 57 -3.50 13.66 -1.71
CA PHE A 57 -4.94 13.60 -1.99
C PHE A 57 -5.33 13.90 -3.43
N ALA A 58 -4.39 14.15 -4.36
CA ALA A 58 -4.73 14.58 -5.73
C ALA A 58 -5.75 13.68 -6.48
N PRO A 59 -5.69 12.34 -6.44
CA PRO A 59 -6.69 11.52 -7.10
C PRO A 59 -8.09 11.69 -6.51
N VAL A 60 -8.20 11.80 -5.19
CA VAL A 60 -9.49 11.92 -4.47
C VAL A 60 -10.03 13.34 -4.55
N ALA A 61 -9.16 14.35 -4.43
CA ALA A 61 -9.50 15.76 -4.53
C ALA A 61 -9.88 16.19 -5.97
N SER A 62 -9.45 15.43 -6.98
CA SER A 62 -9.84 15.67 -8.37
C SER A 62 -11.24 15.14 -8.73
N LEU A 63 -11.82 14.24 -7.91
CA LEU A 63 -13.13 13.64 -8.18
C LEU A 63 -14.27 14.69 -8.20
N PRO A 64 -14.40 15.59 -7.20
CA PRO A 64 -15.44 16.61 -7.24
C PRO A 64 -15.33 17.51 -8.47
N ALA A 65 -14.11 17.89 -8.85
CA ALA A 65 -13.87 18.73 -10.01
C ALA A 65 -14.15 18.01 -11.34
N ALA A 66 -13.79 16.72 -11.45
CA ALA A 66 -14.13 15.89 -12.61
C ALA A 66 -15.65 15.70 -12.75
N ILE A 67 -16.36 15.50 -11.64
CA ILE A 67 -17.82 15.36 -11.62
C ILE A 67 -18.50 16.68 -12.00
N LEU A 68 -18.08 17.81 -11.40
CA LEU A 68 -18.66 19.12 -11.67
C LEU A 68 -18.44 19.55 -13.12
N LEU A 69 -17.20 19.42 -13.63
CA LEU A 69 -16.89 19.81 -15.01
C LEU A 69 -17.50 18.83 -16.02
N GLY A 70 -17.56 17.53 -15.69
CA GLY A 70 -18.31 16.53 -16.43
C GLY A 70 -19.78 16.89 -16.56
N ALA A 71 -20.46 17.19 -15.45
CA ALA A 71 -21.87 17.56 -15.45
C ALA A 71 -22.14 18.84 -16.26
N LEU A 72 -21.26 19.84 -16.16
CA LEU A 72 -21.38 21.09 -16.90
C LEU A 72 -21.25 20.87 -18.42
N LEU A 73 -20.28 20.09 -18.86
CA LEU A 73 -20.09 19.75 -20.29
C LEU A 73 -21.18 18.82 -20.82
N ALA A 74 -21.69 17.90 -19.99
CA ALA A 74 -22.83 17.06 -20.33
C ALA A 74 -24.06 17.92 -20.67
N ALA A 75 -24.41 18.88 -19.81
CA ALA A 75 -25.53 19.80 -20.04
C ALA A 75 -25.35 20.67 -21.30
N ALA A 76 -24.12 21.06 -21.62
CA ALA A 76 -23.81 21.79 -22.85
C ALA A 76 -23.99 20.90 -24.10
N PHE A 77 -23.50 19.66 -24.05
CA PHE A 77 -23.58 18.72 -25.16
C PHE A 77 -24.99 18.19 -25.36
N GLU A 78 -25.80 18.06 -24.31
CA GLU A 78 -27.22 17.73 -24.41
C GLU A 78 -27.98 18.71 -25.33
N ARG A 79 -27.68 20.01 -25.26
CA ARG A 79 -28.28 21.02 -26.14
C ARG A 79 -27.92 20.79 -27.61
N ILE A 80 -26.67 20.40 -27.86
CA ILE A 80 -26.18 20.03 -29.20
C ILE A 80 -26.87 18.74 -29.67
N GLY A 81 -26.97 17.74 -28.79
CA GLY A 81 -27.67 16.48 -29.06
C GLY A 81 -29.14 16.69 -29.40
N ALA A 82 -29.83 17.58 -28.69
CA ALA A 82 -31.21 17.96 -28.97
C ALA A 82 -31.36 18.68 -30.33
N GLN A 83 -30.41 19.53 -30.71
CA GLN A 83 -30.39 20.16 -32.04
C GLN A 83 -30.14 19.14 -33.16
N VAL A 84 -29.22 18.20 -32.95
CA VAL A 84 -28.89 17.12 -33.89
C VAL A 84 -30.08 16.15 -34.04
N ARG A 85 -30.77 15.82 -32.94
CA ARG A 85 -31.99 15.01 -32.92
C ARG A 85 -33.08 15.58 -33.84
N ARG A 86 -33.28 16.92 -33.81
CA ARG A 86 -34.24 17.61 -34.69
C ARG A 86 -33.88 17.50 -36.18
N ARG A 87 -32.58 17.35 -36.52
CA ARG A 87 -32.11 17.23 -37.91
C ARG A 87 -32.15 15.81 -38.45
N LEU A 88 -31.92 14.79 -37.61
CA LEU A 88 -31.69 13.42 -38.06
C LEU A 88 -32.96 12.63 -38.47
N ARG A 89 -34.18 13.18 -38.29
CA ARG A 89 -35.48 12.55 -38.68
C ARG A 89 -35.55 11.02 -38.45
N ARG A 90 -34.98 10.52 -37.35
CA ARG A 90 -35.04 9.10 -36.99
C ARG A 90 -36.44 8.74 -36.49
N PRO A 91 -36.93 7.51 -36.72
CA PRO A 91 -38.21 7.07 -36.17
C PRO A 91 -38.16 7.17 -34.63
N SER A 92 -39.19 7.79 -34.04
CA SER A 92 -39.24 8.14 -32.63
C SER A 92 -39.03 6.93 -31.70
N LEU A 93 -39.48 5.75 -32.13
CA LEU A 93 -39.35 4.50 -31.38
C LEU A 93 -37.90 4.04 -31.26
N VAL A 94 -37.11 4.11 -32.34
CA VAL A 94 -35.69 3.67 -32.32
C VAL A 94 -34.83 4.61 -31.47
N ASP A 95 -35.10 5.92 -31.56
CA ASP A 95 -34.41 6.92 -30.76
C ASP A 95 -34.79 6.81 -29.27
N ALA A 96 -36.05 6.52 -28.95
CA ALA A 96 -36.50 6.29 -27.58
C ALA A 96 -35.91 5.00 -26.98
N ILE A 97 -35.99 3.86 -27.69
CA ILE A 97 -35.43 2.58 -27.24
C ILE A 97 -33.91 2.69 -27.07
N GLY A 98 -33.22 3.32 -28.03
CA GLY A 98 -31.78 3.54 -27.93
C GLY A 98 -31.40 4.40 -26.74
N GLY A 99 -32.17 5.46 -26.45
CA GLY A 99 -31.98 6.32 -25.28
C GLY A 99 -32.18 5.56 -23.97
N THR A 100 -33.23 4.74 -23.88
CA THR A 100 -33.50 3.86 -22.74
C THR A 100 -32.35 2.88 -22.48
N LEU A 101 -31.89 2.18 -23.52
CA LEU A 101 -30.81 1.19 -23.39
C LEU A 101 -29.51 1.85 -22.96
N LEU A 102 -29.15 2.98 -23.58
CA LEU A 102 -27.93 3.71 -23.24
C LEU A 102 -27.96 4.23 -21.79
N ALA A 103 -29.06 4.86 -21.39
CA ALA A 103 -29.19 5.40 -20.03
C ALA A 103 -29.23 4.29 -18.97
N ALA A 104 -29.87 3.15 -19.24
CA ALA A 104 -29.85 1.99 -18.37
C ALA A 104 -28.43 1.42 -18.22
N CYS A 105 -27.68 1.29 -19.32
CA CYS A 105 -26.28 0.84 -19.28
C CYS A 105 -25.41 1.80 -18.45
N VAL A 106 -25.55 3.11 -18.64
CA VAL A 106 -24.81 4.12 -17.87
C VAL A 106 -25.16 4.05 -16.39
N ALA A 107 -26.45 3.90 -16.05
CA ALA A 107 -26.89 3.77 -14.66
C ALA A 107 -26.32 2.50 -13.99
N VAL A 108 -26.28 1.38 -14.69
CA VAL A 108 -25.66 0.13 -14.21
C VAL A 108 -24.16 0.32 -13.96
N VAL A 109 -23.44 0.97 -14.88
CA VAL A 109 -22.00 1.27 -14.73
C VAL A 109 -21.76 2.24 -13.57
N ALA A 110 -22.61 3.23 -13.38
CA ALA A 110 -22.51 4.19 -12.28
C ALA A 110 -22.75 3.52 -10.92
N VAL A 111 -23.79 2.68 -10.82
CA VAL A 111 -24.07 1.87 -9.62
C VAL A 111 -22.90 0.94 -9.32
N TRP A 112 -22.35 0.28 -10.33
CA TRP A 112 -21.18 -0.56 -10.17
C TRP A 112 -19.97 0.23 -9.65
N ALA A 113 -19.65 1.37 -10.28
CA ALA A 113 -18.54 2.22 -9.87
C ALA A 113 -18.70 2.73 -8.43
N LEU A 114 -19.89 3.21 -8.07
CA LEU A 114 -20.20 3.63 -6.70
C LEU A 114 -20.11 2.48 -5.71
N GLY A 115 -20.61 1.28 -6.07
CA GLY A 115 -20.47 0.08 -5.26
C GLY A 115 -19.01 -0.29 -5.01
N THR A 116 -18.13 -0.12 -6.01
CA THR A 116 -16.69 -0.36 -5.85
C THR A 116 -15.99 0.63 -4.92
N ILE A 117 -16.47 1.89 -4.88
CA ILE A 117 -15.97 2.92 -3.96
C ILE A 117 -16.50 2.68 -2.55
N ALA A 118 -17.81 2.42 -2.42
CA ALA A 118 -18.47 2.14 -1.14
C ALA A 118 -17.89 0.89 -0.46
N ALA A 119 -17.47 -0.11 -1.22
CA ALA A 119 -16.77 -1.30 -0.70
C ALA A 119 -15.43 -1.00 0.00
N GLN A 120 -14.91 0.23 -0.10
CA GLN A 120 -13.70 0.65 0.61
C GLN A 120 -13.99 1.19 2.01
N VAL A 121 -15.24 1.58 2.31
CA VAL A 121 -15.67 2.10 3.61
C VAL A 121 -16.09 0.94 4.50
N ASP A 122 -15.44 0.79 5.66
CA ASP A 122 -15.63 -0.37 6.55
C ASP A 122 -17.08 -0.55 7.02
N ASP A 123 -17.79 0.54 7.31
CA ASP A 123 -19.18 0.50 7.78
C ASP A 123 -20.17 0.02 6.70
N LEU A 124 -19.86 0.22 5.41
CA LEU A 124 -20.75 -0.12 4.29
C LEU A 124 -20.53 -1.54 3.76
N LYS A 125 -19.45 -2.23 4.18
CA LYS A 125 -19.11 -3.59 3.70
C LYS A 125 -20.13 -4.65 4.09
N GLY A 126 -20.86 -4.46 5.20
CA GLY A 126 -21.93 -5.35 5.63
C GLY A 126 -23.09 -5.33 4.64
N GLU A 127 -23.59 -4.13 4.36
CA GLU A 127 -24.72 -3.91 3.43
C GLU A 127 -24.39 -4.31 1.98
N LEU A 128 -23.14 -4.12 1.55
CA LEU A 128 -22.67 -4.49 0.21
C LEU A 128 -22.58 -6.00 -0.02
N LYS A 129 -22.28 -6.79 1.02
CA LYS A 129 -22.22 -8.26 0.92
C LYS A 129 -23.59 -8.91 0.82
N GLU A 130 -24.64 -8.17 1.16
CA GLU A 130 -26.01 -8.65 1.16
C GLU A 130 -26.77 -8.31 -0.15
N SER A 131 -26.14 -7.56 -1.06
CA SER A 131 -26.70 -7.23 -2.38
C SER A 131 -26.39 -8.31 -3.42
N ALA A 132 -27.42 -8.99 -3.89
CA ALA A 132 -27.30 -10.00 -4.94
C ALA A 132 -26.99 -9.37 -6.31
N ILE A 133 -27.46 -8.13 -6.55
CA ILE A 133 -27.23 -7.42 -7.82
C ILE A 133 -25.76 -7.00 -7.93
N LEU A 134 -25.20 -6.39 -6.88
CA LEU A 134 -23.80 -5.97 -6.89
C LEU A 134 -22.85 -7.16 -6.93
N GLU A 135 -23.17 -8.27 -6.24
CA GLU A 135 -22.39 -9.50 -6.31
C GLU A 135 -22.34 -10.06 -7.74
N ARG A 136 -23.48 -10.17 -8.42
CA ARG A 136 -23.56 -10.64 -9.81
C ARG A 136 -22.90 -9.68 -10.79
N LEU A 137 -23.08 -8.37 -10.61
CA LEU A 137 -22.49 -7.35 -11.47
C LEU A 137 -20.96 -7.33 -11.35
N ASN A 138 -20.44 -7.50 -10.13
CA ASN A 138 -19.01 -7.60 -9.83
C ASN A 138 -18.40 -8.93 -10.30
N ALA A 139 -19.19 -10.00 -10.38
CA ALA A 139 -18.77 -11.28 -10.98
C ALA A 139 -18.70 -11.21 -12.51
N ALA A 140 -19.63 -10.50 -13.15
CA ALA A 140 -19.67 -10.34 -14.61
C ALA A 140 -18.65 -9.31 -15.13
N VAL A 141 -18.48 -8.20 -14.41
CA VAL A 141 -17.52 -7.13 -14.72
C VAL A 141 -16.64 -6.91 -13.48
N PRO A 142 -15.48 -7.58 -13.39
CA PRO A 142 -14.60 -7.39 -12.26
C PRO A 142 -14.04 -5.95 -12.26
N PRO A 143 -13.94 -5.30 -11.09
CA PRO A 143 -13.49 -3.92 -10.98
C PRO A 143 -12.08 -3.76 -11.54
N PRO A 144 -11.76 -2.63 -12.21
CA PRO A 144 -10.49 -2.42 -12.87
C PRO A 144 -9.41 -2.37 -11.79
N GLY A 145 -8.69 -3.49 -11.67
CA GLY A 145 -7.75 -3.73 -10.58
C GLY A 145 -6.72 -2.62 -10.33
N PRO A 146 -6.01 -2.09 -11.35
CA PRO A 146 -4.86 -1.23 -11.07
C PRO A 146 -5.18 0.19 -10.58
N LEU A 147 -6.34 0.76 -10.95
CA LEU A 147 -6.67 2.17 -10.65
C LEU A 147 -7.45 2.33 -9.34
N LEU A 148 -8.23 1.32 -8.94
CA LEU A 148 -9.11 1.38 -7.76
C LEU A 148 -8.74 0.39 -6.66
N ASN A 149 -7.82 -0.55 -6.92
CA ASN A 149 -7.37 -1.55 -5.94
C ASN A 149 -5.83 -1.64 -5.83
N PRO A 150 -5.12 -0.54 -5.49
CA PRO A 150 -3.68 -0.60 -5.21
C PRO A 150 -3.35 -1.59 -4.08
N THR A 151 -4.32 -1.92 -3.22
CA THR A 151 -4.21 -2.82 -2.07
C THR A 151 -4.42 -4.31 -2.37
N LYS A 152 -5.05 -4.70 -3.50
CA LYS A 152 -5.14 -6.12 -3.93
C LYS A 152 -3.88 -6.57 -4.67
N ARG A 153 -3.25 -5.69 -5.44
CA ARG A 153 -1.96 -5.98 -6.13
C ARG A 153 -0.85 -6.43 -5.17
N ARG A 154 -0.89 -5.96 -3.91
CA ARG A 154 -0.01 -6.42 -2.83
C ARG A 154 -0.52 -7.69 -2.13
N ALA A 155 -1.84 -7.85 -1.98
CA ALA A 155 -2.44 -9.01 -1.31
C ALA A 155 -2.17 -10.34 -2.02
N ASP A 156 -2.18 -10.34 -3.34
CA ASP A 156 -1.99 -11.55 -4.16
C ASP A 156 -0.50 -11.87 -4.41
N ALA A 157 0.41 -10.94 -4.11
CA ALA A 157 1.86 -11.13 -4.20
C ALA A 157 2.49 -11.64 -2.90
N LEU A 158 1.70 -11.80 -1.84
CA LEU A 158 2.14 -12.25 -0.53
C LEU A 158 2.22 -13.79 -0.47
N PRO A 159 3.32 -14.37 0.06
CA PRO A 159 3.39 -15.80 0.29
C PRO A 159 2.23 -16.27 1.18
N ALA A 160 1.72 -17.47 0.89
CA ALA A 160 0.66 -18.10 1.66
C ALA A 160 1.00 -18.09 3.16
N ARG A 161 0.01 -17.67 3.96
CA ARG A 161 0.05 -17.54 5.43
C ARG A 161 0.81 -18.70 6.08
N PRO A 162 1.96 -18.48 6.73
CA PRO A 162 2.56 -19.54 7.53
C PRO A 162 1.67 -19.81 8.75
N LYS A 163 1.08 -21.01 8.79
CA LYS A 163 0.11 -21.46 9.81
C LYS A 163 0.68 -21.62 11.23
N LYS A 164 1.90 -21.14 11.49
CA LYS A 164 2.60 -21.38 12.75
C LYS A 164 2.12 -20.42 13.84
N LYS A 165 1.47 -20.97 14.87
CA LYS A 165 1.01 -20.21 16.04
C LYS A 165 2.21 -19.87 16.93
N VAL A 166 2.67 -18.62 16.88
CA VAL A 166 3.66 -18.09 17.85
C VAL A 166 2.96 -17.89 19.21
N GLY A 167 3.64 -18.24 20.30
CA GLY A 167 3.13 -18.02 21.66
C GLY A 167 2.88 -16.54 22.00
N PRO A 168 2.14 -16.23 23.08
CA PRO A 168 1.91 -14.85 23.52
C PRO A 168 3.22 -14.11 23.83
N ALA A 169 3.22 -12.80 23.58
CA ALA A 169 4.34 -11.91 23.89
C ALA A 169 4.25 -11.46 25.36
N ASN A 170 4.80 -12.25 26.28
CA ASN A 170 4.79 -11.87 27.70
C ASN A 170 6.09 -12.18 28.48
N PRO A 171 7.26 -11.65 28.07
CA PRO A 171 8.35 -11.47 29.02
C PRO A 171 7.99 -10.34 30.00
N ALA A 172 7.81 -10.70 31.27
CA ALA A 172 7.41 -9.82 32.35
C ALA A 172 8.61 -9.02 32.89
N ASP A 173 9.19 -8.12 32.08
CA ASP A 173 10.34 -7.26 32.46
C ASP A 173 11.03 -6.61 31.26
N ILE A 174 10.92 -7.20 30.06
CA ILE A 174 11.78 -6.87 28.91
C ILE A 174 11.92 -5.37 28.56
N LYS A 175 10.91 -4.54 28.86
CA LYS A 175 10.97 -3.09 28.63
C LYS A 175 11.91 -2.37 29.59
N ARG A 176 12.21 -2.97 30.74
CA ARG A 176 13.12 -2.50 31.80
C ARG A 176 14.45 -3.26 31.78
N ASP A 177 14.63 -4.22 30.88
CA ASP A 177 15.87 -4.99 30.76
C ASP A 177 17.04 -4.06 30.38
N PRO A 178 18.13 -4.02 31.17
CA PRO A 178 19.25 -3.12 30.93
C PRO A 178 19.89 -3.29 29.54
N GLN A 179 19.98 -4.51 29.03
CA GLN A 179 20.59 -4.80 27.72
C GLN A 179 19.68 -4.34 26.58
N VAL A 180 18.36 -4.47 26.74
CA VAL A 180 17.39 -3.95 25.78
C VAL A 180 17.39 -2.43 25.76
N LEU A 181 17.51 -1.78 26.92
CA LEU A 181 17.62 -0.33 27.03
C LEU A 181 18.94 0.18 26.43
N ALA A 182 20.04 -0.54 26.64
CA ALA A 182 21.35 -0.22 26.07
C ALA A 182 21.39 -0.34 24.54
N ALA A 183 20.52 -1.15 23.93
CA ALA A 183 20.40 -1.26 22.47
C ALA A 183 19.74 -0.04 21.82
N ALA A 184 19.00 0.75 22.60
CA ALA A 184 18.13 1.79 22.08
C ALA A 184 18.86 2.96 21.34
N PRO A 185 20.06 3.41 21.75
CA PRO A 185 20.84 4.40 21.00
C PRO A 185 21.38 3.89 19.65
N SER A 186 21.41 2.57 19.44
CA SER A 186 21.84 1.95 18.18
C SER A 186 20.73 1.84 17.15
N VAL A 187 19.49 2.15 17.50
CA VAL A 187 18.33 2.08 16.61
C VAL A 187 18.10 3.45 15.99
N VAL A 188 17.86 3.47 14.68
CA VAL A 188 17.75 4.69 13.89
C VAL A 188 16.44 4.73 13.14
N LYS A 189 15.91 5.92 12.91
CA LYS A 189 14.77 6.12 12.01
C LYS A 189 15.31 6.33 10.61
N ILE A 190 14.81 5.56 9.66
CA ILE A 190 15.15 5.71 8.24
C ILE A 190 14.03 6.50 7.58
N LYS A 191 14.39 7.56 6.86
CA LYS A 191 13.49 8.31 5.98
C LYS A 191 14.04 8.24 4.57
N THR A 192 13.21 7.83 3.63
CA THR A 192 13.56 7.77 2.21
C THR A 192 12.63 8.67 1.41
N GLU A 193 13.22 9.45 0.52
CA GLU A 193 12.49 10.35 -0.38
C GLU A 193 12.57 9.73 -1.77
N GLY A 194 11.43 9.29 -2.30
CA GLY A 194 11.31 8.70 -3.62
C GLY A 194 11.37 9.76 -4.72
N GLY A 195 11.88 9.40 -5.90
CA GLY A 195 11.76 10.26 -7.07
C GLY A 195 10.32 10.35 -7.57
N ARG A 196 10.02 11.35 -8.41
CA ARG A 196 8.68 11.63 -8.99
C ARG A 196 7.92 10.41 -9.57
N GLN A 197 8.62 9.31 -9.84
CA GLN A 197 8.10 8.07 -10.43
C GLN A 197 8.02 6.87 -9.47
N CYS A 198 8.50 6.99 -8.22
CA CYS A 198 8.63 5.90 -7.26
C CYS A 198 7.67 5.96 -6.06
N GLY A 199 6.83 7.01 -5.98
CA GLY A 199 5.85 7.18 -4.90
C GLY A 199 6.36 8.04 -3.74
N PRO A 200 5.52 8.20 -2.69
CA PRO A 200 5.74 9.16 -1.61
C PRO A 200 6.94 8.78 -0.72
N THR A 201 7.35 9.75 0.10
CA THR A 201 8.35 9.55 1.15
C THR A 201 7.96 8.37 2.06
N GLN A 202 8.91 7.47 2.35
CA GLN A 202 8.71 6.36 3.28
C GLN A 202 9.49 6.58 4.58
N THR A 203 8.95 6.05 5.67
CA THR A 203 9.62 6.03 6.97
C THR A 203 9.65 4.62 7.53
N GLY A 204 10.80 4.24 8.05
CA GLY A 204 11.04 2.96 8.67
C GLY A 204 12.06 3.04 9.80
N SER A 205 12.55 1.90 10.20
CA SER A 205 13.57 1.72 11.23
C SER A 205 14.83 1.12 10.62
N GLY A 206 15.93 1.25 11.34
CA GLY A 206 17.20 0.63 11.04
C GLY A 206 18.02 0.50 12.31
N TRP A 207 19.19 -0.11 12.22
CA TRP A 207 20.10 -0.24 13.37
C TRP A 207 21.55 -0.26 12.95
N ILE A 208 22.42 0.24 13.83
CA ILE A 208 23.86 0.33 13.62
C ILE A 208 24.47 -1.05 13.84
N ALA A 209 25.03 -1.64 12.79
CA ALA A 209 25.69 -2.95 12.86
C ALA A 209 27.18 -2.85 13.18
N ARG A 210 27.81 -1.73 12.78
CA ARG A 210 29.19 -1.33 13.09
C ARG A 210 29.36 0.14 12.72
N ASP A 211 30.53 0.70 13.01
CA ASP A 211 30.84 2.09 12.64
C ASP A 211 30.55 2.34 11.15
N GLY A 212 29.84 3.43 10.90
CA GLY A 212 29.42 3.87 9.58
C GLY A 212 28.38 3.01 8.87
N ILE A 213 27.87 1.93 9.48
CA ILE A 213 27.03 0.93 8.80
C ILE A 213 25.70 0.72 9.52
N VAL A 214 24.62 0.99 8.79
CA VAL A 214 23.24 0.76 9.22
C VAL A 214 22.61 -0.34 8.39
N VAL A 215 21.84 -1.22 9.03
CA VAL A 215 21.02 -2.25 8.38
C VAL A 215 19.56 -1.84 8.45
N THR A 216 18.83 -2.05 7.35
CA THR A 216 17.39 -1.81 7.22
C THR A 216 16.81 -2.74 6.16
N ASN A 217 15.53 -2.59 5.80
CA ASN A 217 14.92 -3.39 4.74
C ASN A 217 15.22 -2.84 3.34
N ALA A 218 15.24 -3.74 2.35
CA ALA A 218 15.40 -3.36 0.96
C ALA A 218 14.21 -2.55 0.44
N HIS A 219 12.98 -2.94 0.80
CA HIS A 219 11.78 -2.23 0.34
C HIS A 219 11.71 -0.76 0.82
N LEU A 220 12.39 -0.41 1.93
CA LEU A 220 12.44 0.98 2.41
C LEU A 220 13.30 1.88 1.54
N VAL A 221 14.34 1.32 0.91
CA VAL A 221 15.28 2.07 0.05
C VAL A 221 15.01 1.88 -1.43
N ASP A 222 14.17 0.91 -1.82
CA ASP A 222 13.86 0.64 -3.23
C ASP A 222 13.29 1.88 -3.94
N GLY A 223 13.99 2.36 -4.96
CA GLY A 223 13.56 3.54 -5.72
C GLY A 223 13.76 4.89 -5.03
N ALA A 224 14.40 4.92 -3.86
CA ALA A 224 14.69 6.16 -3.16
C ALA A 224 15.76 6.98 -3.90
N ASP A 225 15.52 8.29 -4.04
CA ASP A 225 16.54 9.24 -4.50
C ASP A 225 17.50 9.60 -3.36
N LYS A 226 16.96 9.66 -2.14
CA LYS A 226 17.69 10.05 -0.94
C LYS A 226 17.30 9.16 0.22
N VAL A 227 18.31 8.63 0.92
CA VAL A 227 18.16 7.88 2.16
C VAL A 227 18.77 8.71 3.29
N THR A 228 18.02 8.90 4.36
CA THR A 228 18.49 9.63 5.56
C THR A 228 18.24 8.82 6.83
N ALA A 229 19.22 8.84 7.73
CA ALA A 229 19.14 8.25 9.06
C ALA A 229 19.00 9.36 10.10
N LEU A 230 17.98 9.26 10.95
CA LEU A 230 17.71 10.17 12.06
C LEU A 230 17.99 9.42 13.37
N PHE A 231 18.90 9.96 14.16
CA PHE A 231 19.33 9.38 15.43
C PHE A 231 18.51 9.95 16.58
N ARG A 232 18.23 9.13 17.59
CA ARG A 232 17.49 9.58 18.76
C ARG A 232 18.25 10.70 19.48
N GLY A 233 17.55 11.79 19.79
CA GLY A 233 18.12 12.95 20.47
C GLY A 233 18.97 13.85 19.57
N GLU A 234 19.08 13.55 18.27
CA GLU A 234 19.73 14.42 17.30
C GLU A 234 18.68 15.09 16.41
N GLY A 235 18.83 16.40 16.18
CA GLY A 235 17.96 17.17 15.29
C GLY A 235 18.33 17.06 13.81
N TYR A 236 19.53 16.56 13.49
CA TYR A 236 20.06 16.60 12.13
C TYR A 236 20.03 15.22 11.45
N PRO A 237 19.30 15.06 10.33
CA PRO A 237 19.32 13.83 9.55
C PRO A 237 20.69 13.66 8.87
N ARG A 238 21.21 12.44 8.84
CA ARG A 238 22.45 12.10 8.15
C ARG A 238 22.15 11.39 6.85
N ARG A 239 22.73 11.85 5.75
CA ARG A 239 22.60 11.19 4.46
C ARG A 239 23.30 9.83 4.49
N GLY A 240 22.64 8.82 3.93
CA GLY A 240 23.17 7.49 3.76
C GLY A 240 23.28 7.09 2.30
N GLU A 241 24.21 6.19 2.01
CA GLU A 241 24.41 5.57 0.70
C GLU A 241 24.12 4.07 0.79
N VAL A 242 23.25 3.57 -0.08
CA VAL A 242 22.95 2.13 -0.12
C VAL A 242 24.15 1.41 -0.73
N ILE A 243 24.76 0.50 0.03
CA ILE A 243 25.94 -0.28 -0.38
C ILE A 243 25.65 -1.77 -0.54
N VAL A 244 24.50 -2.23 -0.05
CA VAL A 244 23.96 -3.57 -0.34
C VAL A 244 22.46 -3.42 -0.50
N PHE A 245 21.93 -4.01 -1.57
CA PHE A 245 20.51 -4.08 -1.86
C PHE A 245 20.16 -5.53 -2.23
N ASP A 246 19.63 -6.27 -1.26
CA ASP A 246 19.19 -7.66 -1.43
C ASP A 246 17.66 -7.69 -1.37
N LYS A 247 17.06 -7.54 -2.55
CA LYS A 247 15.60 -7.52 -2.70
C LYS A 247 14.93 -8.85 -2.35
N VAL A 248 15.65 -9.96 -2.53
CA VAL A 248 15.13 -11.31 -2.28
C VAL A 248 14.96 -11.54 -0.79
N ASN A 249 15.96 -11.17 0.02
CA ASN A 249 15.92 -11.35 1.46
C ASN A 249 15.34 -10.14 2.21
N ASP A 250 14.97 -9.08 1.49
CA ASP A 250 14.52 -7.79 2.01
C ASP A 250 15.54 -7.13 2.96
N ILE A 251 16.81 -7.07 2.53
CA ILE A 251 17.92 -6.50 3.29
C ILE A 251 18.57 -5.37 2.52
N ALA A 252 18.73 -4.22 3.18
CA ALA A 252 19.60 -3.15 2.73
C ALA A 252 20.67 -2.84 3.78
N VAL A 253 21.88 -2.55 3.30
CA VAL A 253 22.96 -2.00 4.12
C VAL A 253 23.24 -0.59 3.61
N VAL A 254 23.20 0.37 4.53
CA VAL A 254 23.36 1.79 4.26
C VAL A 254 24.61 2.28 4.97
N ARG A 255 25.54 2.86 4.21
CA ARG A 255 26.70 3.56 4.72
C ARG A 255 26.26 4.95 5.18
N VAL A 256 26.46 5.27 6.44
CA VAL A 256 26.11 6.57 7.04
C VAL A 256 27.36 7.08 7.77
N PRO A 257 28.03 8.15 7.32
CA PRO A 257 29.26 8.61 7.95
C PRO A 257 29.04 9.20 9.35
N GLY A 258 30.12 9.24 10.14
CA GLY A 258 30.18 9.92 11.44
C GLY A 258 29.60 9.15 12.62
N LEU A 259 29.50 7.81 12.57
CA LEU A 259 28.91 6.99 13.64
C LEU A 259 29.90 6.48 14.69
N LYS A 260 31.16 6.95 14.68
CA LYS A 260 32.26 6.43 15.52
C LYS A 260 31.95 6.39 17.02
N THR A 261 31.07 7.28 17.51
CA THR A 261 30.70 7.39 18.93
C THR A 261 29.39 6.68 19.28
N LYS A 262 28.72 6.03 18.31
CA LYS A 262 27.44 5.36 18.53
C LYS A 262 27.64 3.86 18.79
N PRO A 263 26.95 3.27 19.78
CA PRO A 263 27.05 1.84 20.04
C PRO A 263 26.48 1.03 18.87
N ALA A 264 27.16 -0.06 18.50
CA ALA A 264 26.68 -1.00 17.50
C ALA A 264 26.02 -2.22 18.13
N LEU A 265 24.98 -2.76 17.50
CA LEU A 265 24.36 -4.00 17.94
C LEU A 265 25.11 -5.21 17.39
N ARG A 266 25.33 -6.20 18.24
CA ARG A 266 25.92 -7.48 17.85
C ARG A 266 24.84 -8.40 17.30
N LEU A 267 25.15 -9.08 16.20
CA LEU A 267 24.33 -10.21 15.75
C LEU A 267 24.43 -11.37 16.74
N GLY A 268 23.27 -11.91 17.11
CA GLY A 268 23.14 -13.15 17.85
C GLY A 268 23.09 -14.36 16.91
N LEU A 269 22.25 -15.32 17.29
CA LEU A 269 21.85 -16.46 16.48
C LEU A 269 20.37 -16.31 16.14
N ASP A 270 19.93 -17.04 15.12
CA ASP A 270 18.50 -17.17 14.85
C ASP A 270 17.78 -17.72 16.11
N PRO A 271 16.54 -17.25 16.40
CA PRO A 271 15.84 -17.63 17.61
C PRO A 271 15.47 -19.11 17.61
N GLN A 272 15.38 -19.68 18.80
CA GLN A 272 14.68 -20.93 19.04
C GLN A 272 13.19 -20.68 19.21
N SER A 273 12.40 -21.75 19.30
CA SER A 273 10.97 -21.64 19.59
C SER A 273 10.72 -20.85 20.88
N SER A 274 9.81 -19.88 20.81
CA SER A 274 9.41 -19.04 21.95
C SER A 274 10.55 -18.21 22.57
N THR A 275 11.54 -17.81 21.78
CA THR A 275 12.60 -16.90 22.23
C THR A 275 12.02 -15.55 22.63
N GLN A 276 12.24 -15.12 23.87
CA GLN A 276 11.76 -13.84 24.39
C GLN A 276 12.75 -12.71 24.08
N GLY A 277 12.20 -11.55 23.73
CA GLY A 277 12.98 -10.39 23.35
C GLY A 277 12.13 -9.14 23.13
N ALA A 278 12.70 -8.19 22.40
CA ALA A 278 12.02 -6.94 22.08
C ALA A 278 12.20 -6.54 20.60
N THR A 279 11.13 -6.04 19.99
CA THR A 279 11.22 -5.28 18.74
C THR A 279 11.49 -3.83 19.08
N LEU A 280 12.54 -3.26 18.49
CA LEU A 280 12.91 -1.87 18.67
C LEU A 280 12.70 -1.12 17.34
N GLY A 281 12.08 0.06 17.39
CA GLY A 281 11.88 0.84 16.16
C GLY A 281 11.00 2.06 16.34
N TYR A 282 10.53 2.58 15.21
CA TYR A 282 9.75 3.82 15.09
C TYR A 282 8.38 3.56 14.41
N PRO A 283 7.40 2.99 15.13
CA PRO A 283 6.02 2.86 14.67
C PRO A 283 5.48 4.15 14.05
N ARG A 284 4.89 4.03 12.87
CA ARG A 284 4.36 5.10 11.99
C ARG A 284 5.33 6.25 11.75
N GLY A 285 6.63 6.01 11.82
CA GLY A 285 7.66 7.05 11.73
C GLY A 285 7.68 8.00 12.94
N GLY A 286 6.97 7.67 14.02
CA GLY A 286 6.81 8.49 15.22
C GLY A 286 7.97 8.40 16.20
N THR A 287 7.66 8.27 17.49
CA THR A 287 8.67 8.14 18.55
C THR A 287 9.21 6.72 18.66
N TYR A 288 10.42 6.58 19.22
CA TYR A 288 11.02 5.28 19.49
C TYR A 288 10.15 4.45 20.44
N LYS A 289 9.96 3.17 20.13
CA LYS A 289 9.18 2.22 20.95
C LYS A 289 9.93 0.91 21.14
N VAL A 290 9.70 0.31 22.31
CA VAL A 290 10.11 -1.05 22.68
C VAL A 290 8.86 -1.92 22.77
N LEU A 291 8.72 -2.89 21.87
CA LEU A 291 7.59 -3.82 21.85
C LEU A 291 8.01 -5.17 22.44
N LYS A 292 7.25 -5.68 23.41
CA LYS A 292 7.50 -7.02 23.96
C LYS A 292 7.32 -8.03 22.83
N THR A 293 8.29 -8.92 22.65
CA THR A 293 8.27 -9.85 21.52
C THR A 293 8.59 -11.28 21.95
N THR A 294 7.86 -12.22 21.37
CA THR A 294 8.21 -13.64 21.35
C THR A 294 8.48 -14.03 19.90
N ALA A 295 9.70 -14.48 19.61
CA ALA A 295 10.10 -15.01 18.31
C ALA A 295 10.11 -16.54 18.33
N ASP A 296 9.98 -17.13 17.16
CA ASP A 296 10.01 -18.58 16.99
C ASP A 296 11.02 -18.94 15.89
N ARG A 297 11.45 -20.21 15.83
CA ARG A 297 12.49 -20.67 14.91
C ARG A 297 12.18 -20.29 13.47
N PRO A 298 13.22 -19.97 12.65
CA PRO A 298 13.05 -19.66 11.26
C PRO A 298 12.23 -20.73 10.52
N ALA A 299 11.44 -20.29 9.56
CA ALA A 299 10.70 -21.12 8.64
C ALA A 299 10.96 -20.68 7.20
N ASN A 300 10.87 -21.63 6.28
CA ASN A 300 10.94 -21.36 4.85
C ASN A 300 9.51 -21.24 4.30
N ILE A 301 9.24 -20.18 3.55
CA ILE A 301 8.05 -20.07 2.71
C ILE A 301 8.49 -19.82 1.28
N THR A 302 7.67 -20.26 0.35
CA THR A 302 7.87 -20.01 -1.07
C THR A 302 7.04 -18.79 -1.46
N ILE A 303 7.69 -17.69 -1.84
CA ILE A 303 7.01 -16.52 -2.39
C ILE A 303 6.66 -16.81 -3.86
N PRO A 304 5.37 -16.83 -4.24
CA PRO A 304 4.98 -17.03 -5.62
C PRO A 304 5.54 -15.92 -6.52
N THR A 305 6.04 -16.27 -7.70
CA THR A 305 6.51 -15.29 -8.68
C THR A 305 5.59 -15.22 -9.89
N ARG A 306 5.56 -14.06 -10.55
CA ARG A 306 4.67 -13.77 -11.69
C ARG A 306 4.92 -14.64 -12.93
N GLY A 307 6.08 -15.30 -13.02
CA GLY A 307 6.47 -16.18 -14.13
C GLY A 307 6.19 -17.67 -13.91
N GLY A 308 5.54 -18.05 -12.81
CA GLY A 308 5.47 -19.44 -12.37
C GLY A 308 6.73 -19.87 -11.62
N GLY A 309 6.55 -20.64 -10.55
CA GLY A 309 7.62 -20.96 -9.57
C GLY A 309 7.56 -20.08 -8.33
N GLY A 310 8.53 -20.24 -7.43
CA GLY A 310 8.59 -19.40 -6.24
C GLY A 310 9.97 -19.34 -5.59
N ILE A 311 10.22 -18.22 -4.92
CA ILE A 311 11.50 -17.92 -4.29
C ILE A 311 11.44 -18.44 -2.85
N PRO A 312 12.35 -19.35 -2.44
CA PRO A 312 12.44 -19.75 -1.05
C PRO A 312 12.90 -18.55 -0.23
N TRP A 313 12.07 -18.15 0.73
CA TRP A 313 12.35 -17.07 1.65
C TRP A 313 12.36 -17.61 3.07
N LYS A 314 13.48 -17.39 3.77
CA LYS A 314 13.68 -17.76 5.17
C LYS A 314 13.32 -16.58 6.06
N PHE A 315 12.32 -16.74 6.91
CA PHE A 315 11.83 -15.70 7.80
C PHE A 315 11.70 -16.22 9.24
N VAL A 316 11.71 -15.29 10.18
CA VAL A 316 11.50 -15.50 11.60
C VAL A 316 10.08 -15.03 11.96
N PRO A 317 9.14 -15.94 12.24
CA PRO A 317 7.83 -15.54 12.76
C PRO A 317 7.97 -15.05 14.21
N PHE A 318 7.30 -13.95 14.53
CA PHE A 318 7.28 -13.42 15.88
C PHE A 318 5.91 -12.82 16.22
N ARG A 319 5.69 -12.56 17.51
CA ARG A 319 4.52 -11.86 18.02
C ARG A 319 4.97 -10.66 18.85
N ALA A 320 4.56 -9.46 18.45
CA ALA A 320 4.81 -8.20 19.11
C ALA A 320 3.53 -7.34 19.11
N PRO A 321 2.77 -7.30 20.22
CA PRO A 321 1.62 -6.40 20.36
C PRO A 321 2.03 -4.93 20.16
N GLY A 322 1.28 -4.21 19.32
CA GLY A 322 1.60 -2.83 18.95
C GLY A 322 2.58 -2.70 17.78
N LEU A 323 2.80 -3.76 17.00
CA LEU A 323 3.58 -3.71 15.77
C LEU A 323 2.81 -2.94 14.66
N GLU A 324 3.39 -1.84 14.20
CA GLU A 324 2.79 -0.94 13.21
C GLU A 324 3.73 -0.71 12.02
N PRO A 325 3.24 -0.21 10.87
CA PRO A 325 4.12 0.20 9.77
C PRO A 325 5.16 1.18 10.30
N GLY A 326 6.39 1.16 9.78
CA GLY A 326 7.50 1.97 10.32
C GLY A 326 8.40 1.24 11.32
N SER A 327 7.94 0.14 11.93
CA SER A 327 8.81 -0.79 12.68
C SER A 327 9.70 -1.64 11.77
N SER A 328 9.37 -1.77 10.48
CA SER A 328 10.18 -2.45 9.46
C SER A 328 11.60 -1.89 9.41
N GLY A 329 12.58 -2.79 9.34
CA GLY A 329 14.01 -2.54 9.37
C GLY A 329 14.57 -2.45 10.79
N GLY A 330 13.72 -2.39 11.81
CA GLY A 330 14.11 -2.36 13.22
C GLY A 330 14.59 -3.73 13.73
N PRO A 331 15.55 -3.76 14.66
CA PRO A 331 16.08 -5.01 15.17
C PRO A 331 15.10 -5.66 16.15
N LEU A 332 15.05 -6.99 16.09
CA LEU A 332 14.55 -7.84 17.15
C LEU A 332 15.72 -8.28 18.01
N VAL A 333 15.73 -7.96 19.31
CA VAL A 333 16.84 -8.27 20.22
C VAL A 333 16.45 -9.28 21.28
N ASP A 334 17.38 -10.16 21.67
CA ASP A 334 17.24 -11.03 22.84
C ASP A 334 17.48 -10.27 24.16
N ARG A 335 17.31 -10.95 25.31
CA ARG A 335 17.64 -10.42 26.65
C ARG A 335 19.11 -10.05 26.86
N ARG A 336 20.00 -10.38 25.91
CA ARG A 336 21.41 -9.98 25.92
C ARG A 336 21.67 -8.80 25.00
N GLY A 337 20.62 -8.16 24.46
CA GLY A 337 20.73 -7.04 23.53
C GLY A 337 21.27 -7.43 22.14
N ARG A 338 21.33 -8.72 21.82
CA ARG A 338 21.85 -9.20 20.52
C ARG A 338 20.71 -9.33 19.53
N VAL A 339 20.96 -8.92 18.28
CA VAL A 339 19.97 -9.01 17.20
C VAL A 339 19.73 -10.48 16.85
N ILE A 340 18.48 -10.93 16.96
CA ILE A 340 18.02 -12.30 16.63
C ILE A 340 17.18 -12.33 15.35
N ALA A 341 16.66 -11.19 14.90
CA ALA A 341 16.00 -11.00 13.61
C ALA A 341 15.93 -9.50 13.27
N MET A 342 15.56 -9.16 12.03
CA MET A 342 15.19 -7.79 11.65
C MET A 342 13.73 -7.76 11.19
N THR A 343 12.90 -6.90 11.78
CA THR A 343 11.50 -6.73 11.38
C THR A 343 11.41 -6.40 9.90
N SER A 344 10.55 -7.07 9.13
CA SER A 344 10.35 -6.78 7.70
C SER A 344 8.88 -6.53 7.41
N TYR A 345 8.04 -7.52 7.68
CA TYR A 345 6.67 -7.54 7.24
C TYR A 345 5.69 -7.76 8.41
N LYS A 346 4.50 -7.17 8.32
CA LYS A 346 3.34 -7.50 9.15
C LYS A 346 2.10 -7.76 8.27
N PRO A 347 1.23 -8.72 8.61
CA PRO A 347 -0.09 -8.83 8.01
C PRO A 347 -0.90 -7.53 8.13
N LYS A 348 -1.91 -7.33 7.26
CA LYS A 348 -2.79 -6.15 7.25
C LYS A 348 -3.43 -5.90 8.63
N GLU A 349 -3.67 -4.63 8.96
CA GLU A 349 -4.11 -4.14 10.28
C GLU A 349 -5.35 -4.89 10.83
N HIS A 350 -6.38 -5.09 10.01
CA HIS A 350 -7.61 -5.80 10.40
C HIS A 350 -7.40 -7.29 10.70
N GLU A 351 -6.35 -7.90 10.15
CA GLU A 351 -6.01 -9.32 10.31
C GLU A 351 -4.96 -9.55 11.40
N ASN A 352 -4.30 -8.51 11.90
CA ASN A 352 -3.18 -8.61 12.84
C ASN A 352 -3.56 -8.32 14.30
N LYS A 353 -4.74 -8.78 14.75
CA LYS A 353 -5.19 -8.59 16.15
C LYS A 353 -4.22 -9.17 17.19
N ALA A 354 -3.40 -10.15 16.80
CA ALA A 354 -2.45 -10.81 17.68
C ALA A 354 -1.04 -10.17 17.67
N GLY A 355 -0.75 -9.19 16.82
CA GLY A 355 0.58 -8.59 16.67
C GLY A 355 1.61 -9.53 16.05
N VAL A 356 1.20 -10.47 15.20
CA VAL A 356 2.11 -11.33 14.44
C VAL A 356 2.92 -10.51 13.44
N GLY A 357 4.21 -10.79 13.34
CA GLY A 357 5.12 -10.19 12.38
C GLY A 357 6.12 -11.21 11.85
N PHE A 358 6.81 -10.81 10.79
CA PHE A 358 7.81 -11.62 10.11
C PHE A 358 9.10 -10.83 9.98
N GLY A 359 10.20 -11.44 10.43
CA GLY A 359 11.51 -10.85 10.40
C GLY A 359 12.46 -11.59 9.45
N VAL A 360 13.47 -10.88 8.97
CA VAL A 360 14.62 -11.45 8.29
C VAL A 360 15.52 -12.14 9.31
N SER A 361 15.96 -13.35 9.02
CA SER A 361 16.87 -14.11 9.90
C SER A 361 18.26 -13.47 9.97
N VAL A 362 18.96 -13.68 11.09
CA VAL A 362 20.35 -13.24 11.25
C VAL A 362 21.27 -13.98 10.28
N GLU A 363 20.94 -15.23 9.96
CA GLU A 363 21.65 -16.01 8.96
C GLU A 363 21.62 -15.38 7.56
N SER A 364 20.51 -14.72 7.18
CA SER A 364 20.44 -13.95 5.91
C SER A 364 21.14 -12.59 6.00
N ILE A 365 21.12 -11.95 7.17
CA ILE A 365 21.76 -10.64 7.39
C ILE A 365 23.29 -10.73 7.38
N ARG A 366 23.86 -11.79 7.94
CA ARG A 366 25.31 -11.92 8.12
C ARG A 366 26.09 -11.91 6.78
N PRO A 367 25.70 -12.64 5.73
CA PRO A 367 26.29 -12.52 4.40
C PRO A 367 26.15 -11.11 3.80
N ALA A 368 24.99 -10.46 3.95
CA ALA A 368 24.78 -9.11 3.44
C ALA A 368 25.78 -8.11 4.04
N LEU A 369 26.02 -8.17 5.36
CA LEU A 369 27.02 -7.32 6.03
C LEU A 369 28.47 -7.58 5.57
N ARG A 370 28.79 -8.82 5.16
CA ARG A 370 30.10 -9.17 4.60
C ARG A 370 30.32 -8.62 3.20
N ARG A 371 29.25 -8.47 2.41
CA ARG A 371 29.28 -7.91 1.04
C ARG A 371 29.33 -6.37 0.99
N ALA A 372 29.38 -5.69 2.14
CA ALA A 372 29.42 -4.23 2.20
C ALA A 372 30.60 -3.64 1.42
N GLY A 373 30.31 -2.93 0.32
CA GLY A 373 31.29 -2.41 -0.63
C GLY A 373 30.97 -0.97 -1.08
N PRO A 374 31.27 -0.59 -2.34
CA PRO A 374 30.89 0.72 -2.88
C PRO A 374 29.36 0.86 -2.99
N PRO A 375 28.84 2.09 -3.21
CA PRO A 375 27.41 2.31 -3.42
C PRO A 375 26.85 1.47 -4.57
N VAL A 376 25.64 0.95 -4.40
CA VAL A 376 24.95 0.10 -5.37
C VAL A 376 23.66 0.73 -5.88
N ALA A 377 23.30 0.42 -7.12
CA ALA A 377 22.00 0.75 -7.66
C ALA A 377 20.90 -0.01 -6.90
N HIS A 378 19.81 0.69 -6.58
CA HIS A 378 18.71 0.18 -5.76
C HIS A 378 17.36 0.72 -6.26
N ARG A 379 17.28 1.07 -7.55
CA ARG A 379 16.07 1.59 -8.20
C ARG A 379 15.40 0.46 -8.97
N SER A 380 14.38 -0.17 -8.39
CA SER A 380 13.55 -1.15 -9.10
C SER A 380 12.30 -0.53 -9.74
N CYS A 381 12.02 0.76 -9.50
CA CYS A 381 10.87 1.42 -10.12
C CYS A 381 11.05 1.46 -11.64
N MET A 382 10.05 0.94 -12.34
CA MET A 382 10.06 0.62 -13.76
C MET A 382 10.51 1.78 -14.66
N ARG A 383 11.57 1.53 -15.43
CA ARG A 383 11.64 1.96 -16.84
C ARG A 383 11.34 0.83 -17.82
N ASP A 384 11.11 -0.38 -17.34
CA ASP A 384 10.84 -1.52 -18.22
C ASP A 384 9.95 -2.56 -17.52
N GLY A 385 8.92 -3.03 -18.22
CA GLY A 385 7.83 -3.88 -17.71
C GLY A 385 8.23 -5.31 -17.33
N ARG A 386 9.45 -5.55 -16.86
CA ARG A 386 10.03 -6.90 -16.65
C ARG A 386 10.45 -7.24 -15.21
N SER A 387 10.33 -6.34 -14.25
CA SER A 387 10.74 -6.64 -12.85
C SER A 387 9.55 -7.18 -12.04
N GLY A 388 9.31 -8.49 -12.17
CA GLY A 388 8.17 -9.22 -11.56
C GLY A 388 8.31 -9.61 -10.09
N ILE A 389 9.10 -8.88 -9.29
CA ILE A 389 9.25 -9.15 -7.85
C ILE A 389 8.82 -7.90 -7.08
N VAL A 390 7.56 -7.91 -6.65
CA VAL A 390 7.07 -7.03 -5.59
C VAL A 390 7.22 -7.85 -4.31
N PRO A 391 8.19 -7.55 -3.43
CA PRO A 391 8.18 -8.17 -2.11
C PRO A 391 6.88 -7.75 -1.38
N PRO A 392 6.38 -8.62 -0.50
CA PRO A 392 5.09 -8.47 0.18
C PRO A 392 4.76 -7.11 0.79
#